data_AF-W9GSB2-F1
#
_entry.id   AF-W9GSB2-F1
#
_cell.length_a   1.000
_cell.length_b   1.000
_cell.length_c   1.000
_cell.angle_alpha   90.00
_cell.angle_beta   90.00
_cell.angle_gamma   90.00
#
_symmetry.space_group_name_H-M   'P 1'
#
loop_
_entity.id
_entity.type
_entity.pdbx_description
1 polymer ?
#
loop_
_entity_poly.entity_id
_entity_poly.type
_entity_poly.pdbx_seq_one_letter_code
_entity_poly.pdbx_strand_id
1 'polypeptide(L)' 'MQEITFAELDTEMVAMLPSKETLFLNFNWANVYATNSSIALNAATLLSQANSAAMQNVWVSQH' A
#
# COMPACT_ATOMS: atom_id res chain seq x y z
N MET A 1 -36.95 4.36 22.94
CA MET A 1 -35.53 4.03 23.17
C MET A 1 -35.49 3.52 24.60
N GLN A 2 -35.35 2.20 24.80
CA GLN A 2 -35.32 1.62 26.15
C GLN A 2 -33.97 1.97 26.79
N GLU A 3 -34.01 2.49 28.01
CA GLU A 3 -32.80 2.72 28.80
C GLU A 3 -32.25 1.36 29.24
N ILE A 4 -31.07 1.02 28.75
CA ILE A 4 -30.36 -0.20 29.13
C ILE A 4 -29.63 0.08 30.44
N THR A 5 -29.82 -0.80 31.42
CA THR A 5 -29.21 -0.68 32.75
C THR A 5 -27.75 -1.15 32.73
N PHE A 6 -26.89 -0.62 33.61
CA PHE A 6 -25.48 -1.03 33.67
C PHE A 6 -25.30 -2.55 33.92
N ALA A 7 -26.26 -3.18 34.59
CA ALA A 7 -26.28 -4.63 34.80
C ALA A 7 -26.52 -5.42 33.50
N GLU A 8 -27.27 -4.85 32.55
CA GLU A 8 -27.49 -5.43 31.22
C GLU A 8 -26.26 -5.25 30.31
N LEU A 9 -25.53 -4.14 30.47
CA LEU A 9 -24.24 -3.91 29.79
C LEU A 9 -23.16 -4.93 30.25
N ASP A 10 -23.08 -5.18 31.55
CA ASP A 10 -22.12 -6.16 32.10
C ASP A 10 -22.46 -7.61 31.71
N THR A 11 -23.71 -7.87 31.30
CA THR A 11 -24.15 -9.18 30.78
C THR A 11 -24.06 -9.31 29.27
N GLU A 12 -23.76 -8.24 28.52
CA GLU A 12 -23.30 -8.34 27.14
C GLU A 12 -21.88 -8.94 27.12
N MET A 13 -21.80 -10.27 27.20
CA MET A 13 -20.58 -11.00 26.93
C MET A 13 -20.06 -10.58 25.56
N VAL A 14 -18.82 -10.09 25.54
CA VAL A 14 -18.03 -9.81 24.33
C VAL A 14 -18.17 -10.99 23.39
N ALA A 15 -19.09 -10.90 22.44
CA ALA A 15 -19.19 -11.85 21.36
C ALA A 15 -17.93 -11.65 20.54
N MET A 16 -16.96 -12.55 20.69
CA MET A 16 -15.81 -12.56 19.81
C MET A 16 -16.37 -12.64 18.39
N LEU A 17 -16.09 -11.62 17.57
CA LEU A 17 -16.38 -11.74 16.16
C LEU A 17 -15.73 -13.06 15.68
N PRO A 18 -16.45 -13.88 14.91
CA PRO A 18 -15.90 -15.14 14.44
C PRO A 18 -14.51 -14.89 13.86
N SER A 19 -13.54 -15.74 14.25
CA SER A 19 -12.22 -15.78 13.63
C SER A 19 -12.41 -15.72 12.12
N LYS A 20 -11.58 -14.94 11.42
CA LYS A 20 -11.66 -14.69 9.97
C LYS A 20 -11.35 -15.96 9.15
N GLU A 21 -12.07 -17.04 9.38
CA GLU A 21 -11.88 -18.36 8.79
C GLU A 21 -12.44 -18.44 7.37
N THR A 22 -13.23 -17.44 6.93
CA THR A 22 -13.74 -17.33 5.56
C THR A 22 -12.80 -16.62 4.58
N LEU A 23 -11.60 -16.23 5.01
CA LEU A 23 -10.60 -15.61 4.14
C LEU A 23 -9.65 -16.64 3.50
N PHE A 24 -10.17 -17.79 3.09
CA PHE A 24 -9.35 -18.84 2.45
C PHE A 24 -8.69 -18.37 1.14
N LEU A 25 -9.16 -17.24 0.58
CA LEU A 25 -8.59 -16.55 -0.59
C LEU A 25 -8.37 -15.04 -0.34
N ASN A 26 -7.82 -14.64 0.82
CA ASN A 26 -7.43 -13.24 1.06
C ASN A 26 -6.09 -12.89 0.43
N PHE A 27 -6.03 -12.87 -0.90
CA PHE A 27 -4.80 -12.50 -1.59
C PHE A 27 -4.77 -11.00 -1.84
N ASN A 28 -3.95 -10.30 -1.05
CA ASN A 28 -3.58 -8.92 -1.30
C ASN A 28 -2.34 -8.90 -2.21
N TRP A 29 -2.56 -8.75 -3.52
CA TRP A 29 -1.49 -8.79 -4.51
C TRP A 29 -1.52 -7.53 -5.38
N ALA A 30 -0.41 -6.79 -5.36
CA ALA A 30 -0.17 -5.69 -6.28
C ALA A 30 1.08 -5.99 -7.10
N ASN A 31 0.88 -6.28 -8.38
CA ASN A 31 1.97 -6.39 -9.33
C ASN A 31 2.39 -5.00 -9.79
N VAL A 32 3.63 -4.63 -9.52
CA VAL A 32 4.13 -3.28 -9.77
C VAL A 32 5.36 -3.39 -10.63
N TYR A 33 5.22 -2.97 -11.88
CA TYR A 33 6.30 -2.93 -12.86
C TYR A 33 6.65 -1.47 -13.14
N ALA A 34 7.87 -1.10 -12.83
CA ALA A 34 8.36 0.26 -12.99
C ALA A 34 9.73 0.23 -13.66
N THR A 35 9.84 0.86 -14.83
CA THR A 35 11.09 1.00 -15.56
C THR A 35 11.41 2.46 -15.72
N ASN A 36 12.62 2.86 -15.33
CA ASN A 36 13.16 4.17 -15.67
C ASN A 36 14.50 3.99 -16.38
N SER A 37 14.68 4.72 -17.47
CA SER A 37 15.89 4.65 -18.29
C SER A 37 16.26 6.07 -18.70
N SER A 38 17.55 6.37 -18.58
CA SER A 38 18.09 7.70 -18.76
C SER A 38 19.39 7.58 -19.53
N ILE A 39 19.49 8.27 -20.66
CA ILE A 39 20.67 8.28 -21.52
C ILE A 39 21.11 9.72 -21.75
N ALA A 40 22.36 10.01 -21.39
CA ALA A 40 23.04 11.24 -21.74
C ALA A 40 24.19 10.89 -22.69
N LEU A 41 24.20 11.48 -23.88
CA LEU A 41 25.26 11.28 -24.86
C LEU A 41 25.78 12.65 -25.33
N ASN A 42 27.10 12.80 -25.27
CA ASN A 42 27.83 13.89 -25.89
C ASN A 42 28.55 13.36 -27.13
N ALA A 43 27.99 13.62 -28.33
CA ALA A 43 28.58 13.18 -29.60
C ALA A 43 29.24 14.36 -30.32
N ALA A 44 30.55 14.25 -30.59
CA ALA A 44 31.36 15.26 -31.28
C ALA A 44 31.34 16.66 -30.63
N THR A 45 31.54 16.73 -29.31
CA THR A 45 31.45 17.98 -28.56
C THR A 45 32.77 18.36 -27.86
N LEU A 46 33.05 19.67 -27.80
CA LEU A 46 34.13 20.29 -27.03
C LEU A 46 33.49 21.16 -25.94
N LEU A 47 33.94 21.06 -24.68
CA LEU A 47 33.41 21.79 -23.51
C LEU A 47 31.92 21.51 -23.18
N SER A 48 31.40 20.32 -23.47
CA SER A 48 30.01 19.95 -23.18
C SER A 48 29.84 19.14 -21.89
N GLN A 49 28.68 19.28 -21.25
CA GLN A 49 28.23 18.40 -20.16
C GLN A 49 26.88 17.78 -20.55
N ALA A 50 26.78 16.45 -20.50
CA ALA A 50 25.52 15.73 -20.66
C ALA A 50 25.17 15.12 -19.31
N ASN A 51 24.18 15.71 -18.66
CA ASN A 51 23.63 15.19 -17.42
C ASN A 51 22.30 14.50 -17.73
N SER A 52 22.06 13.33 -17.15
CA SER A 52 20.78 12.64 -17.30
C SER A 52 20.42 11.96 -15.99
N ALA A 53 19.19 12.20 -15.55
CA ALA A 53 18.66 11.66 -14.30
C ALA A 53 17.34 10.93 -14.58
N ALA A 54 17.30 9.65 -14.25
CA ALA A 54 16.09 8.82 -14.25
C ALA A 54 15.58 8.71 -12.80
N MET A 55 14.92 9.74 -12.29
CA MET A 55 14.29 9.67 -10.97
C MET A 55 12.92 9.01 -11.08
N GLN A 56 12.68 7.95 -10.31
CA GLN A 56 11.38 7.30 -10.20
C GLN A 56 11.03 7.08 -8.73
N ASN A 57 9.80 7.44 -8.36
CA ASN A 57 9.22 7.08 -7.07
C ASN A 57 8.02 6.17 -7.32
N VAL A 58 8.00 5.04 -6.62
CA VAL A 58 6.92 4.05 -6.72
C VAL A 58 6.38 3.85 -5.30
N TRP A 59 5.11 4.17 -5.11
CA TRP A 59 4.44 4.01 -3.82
C TRP A 59 3.23 3.09 -3.99
N VAL A 60 3.14 2.09 -3.12
CA VAL A 60 2.12 1.05 -3.16
C VAL A 60 1.57 0.91 -1.76
N SER A 61 0.27 1.11 -1.61
CA SER A 61 -0.46 0.87 -0.36
C SER A 61 -1.58 -0.13 -0.61
N GLN A 62 -1.63 -1.15 0.24
CA GLN A 62 -2.54 -2.29 0.15
C GLN A 62 -3.18 -2.50 1.53
N HIS A 63 -4.51 -2.73 1.58
CA HIS A 63 -5.32 -2.92 2.80
C HIS A 63 -5.83 -4.36 2.89
#